data_AF-A0ABD3SNL2-F1
#
_entry.id   AF-A0ABD3SNL2-F1
#
_cell.length_a   1.000
_cell.length_b   1.000
_cell.length_c   1.000
_cell.angle_alpha   90.00
_cell.angle_beta   90.00
_cell.angle_gamma   90.00
#
_symmetry.space_group_name_H-M   'P 1'
#
loop_
_entity.id
_entity.type
_entity.pdbx_description
1 polymer ?
#
loop_
_entity_poly.entity_id
_entity_poly.type
_entity_poly.pdbx_seq_one_letter_code
_entity_poly.pdbx_strand_id
1 'polypeptide(L)'
;MLACLFITLGFKNTVKIGNAYGIVVVFVMCLTSAYLVLVMIILWKTHILFIFAYILIIGSVELAYLSSILYKLGEGGYLPLAFALYLMSVMYTWNYVHRRKYHYETEHKVSIEEVREIVASTSFQRLPGVALFYSELAHAVPPIFKHYVANIPALHSVLVFVSVRSMPVSKVPIKEQFHFRRVQPTDLPVFTCMVHFGYDDVLREEEVFEDVLVVKLRQFLWEYYGIDVVLANGNEVDEAWSDGIIHFMAEHELEAEEGASIFRRIFIHSYKVLKIALVASFSICLNKKCLE
;
A
#
# COMPACT_ATOMS: atom_id res chain seq x y z
N MET A 1 17.94 17.28 13.20
CA MET A 1 18.96 18.27 13.59
C MET A 1 19.65 18.94 12.39
N LEU A 2 20.18 18.18 11.41
CA LEU A 2 20.88 18.75 10.24
C LEU A 2 20.01 19.72 9.41
N ALA A 3 18.73 19.40 9.17
CA ALA A 3 17.83 20.29 8.44
C ALA A 3 17.61 21.65 9.16
N CYS A 4 17.53 21.64 10.49
CA CYS A 4 17.39 22.88 11.28
C CYS A 4 18.63 23.77 11.13
N LEU A 5 19.83 23.18 11.10
CA LEU A 5 21.09 23.90 10.88
C LEU A 5 21.15 24.53 9.48
N PHE A 6 20.70 23.80 8.45
CA PHE A 6 20.62 24.34 7.10
C PHE A 6 19.67 25.54 7.00
N ILE A 7 18.52 25.46 7.66
CA ILE A 7 17.51 26.54 7.65
C ILE A 7 18.04 27.77 8.40
N THR A 8 18.66 27.61 9.57
CA THR A 8 19.22 28.74 10.32
C THR A 8 20.38 29.41 9.60
N LEU A 9 21.28 28.63 8.97
CA LEU A 9 22.36 29.14 8.13
C LEU A 9 21.85 29.85 6.86
N GLY A 10 20.73 29.39 6.30
CA GLY A 10 20.12 29.97 5.10
C GLY A 10 19.47 31.33 5.35
N PHE A 11 18.76 31.50 6.45
CA PHE A 11 18.05 32.76 6.74
C PHE A 11 18.94 33.85 7.33
N LYS A 12 19.94 33.49 8.15
CA LYS A 12 20.89 34.38 8.86
C LYS A 12 20.29 35.50 9.72
N ASN A 13 18.98 35.76 9.62
CA ASN A 13 18.24 36.87 10.22
C ASN A 13 16.95 36.36 10.86
N THR A 14 16.77 36.65 12.15
CA THR A 14 15.60 36.21 12.94
C THR A 14 14.28 36.78 12.41
N VAL A 15 14.29 38.01 11.89
CA VAL A 15 13.09 38.67 11.33
C VAL A 15 12.56 37.91 10.10
N LYS A 16 13.45 37.43 9.22
CA LYS A 16 13.05 36.68 8.02
C LYS A 16 12.47 35.31 8.37
N ILE A 17 13.01 34.67 9.41
CA ILE A 17 12.49 33.40 9.93
C ILE A 17 11.09 33.59 10.52
N GLY A 18 10.88 34.66 11.30
CA GLY A 18 9.57 35.01 11.87
C GLY A 18 8.52 35.26 10.79
N ASN A 19 8.86 36.02 9.74
CA ASN A 19 7.98 36.26 8.60
C ASN A 19 7.63 34.95 7.86
N ALA A 20 8.63 34.08 7.61
CA ALA A 20 8.43 32.80 6.96
C ALA A 20 7.48 31.87 7.75
N TYR A 21 7.67 31.79 9.07
CA TYR A 21 6.80 31.00 9.95
C TYR A 21 5.36 31.54 9.97
N GLY A 22 5.20 32.86 10.07
CA GLY A 22 3.89 33.52 10.05
C GLY A 22 3.07 33.20 8.80
N ILE A 23 3.72 33.15 7.62
CA ILE A 23 3.06 32.76 6.36
C ILE A 23 2.53 31.33 6.45
N VAL A 24 3.35 30.38 6.91
CA VAL A 24 2.96 28.97 6.98
C VAL A 24 1.80 28.77 7.96
N VAL A 25 1.86 29.42 9.12
CA VAL A 25 0.82 29.31 10.15
C VAL A 25 -0.51 29.87 9.65
N VAL A 26 -0.53 31.06 9.04
CA VAL A 26 -1.79 31.63 8.52
C VAL A 26 -2.33 30.81 7.35
N PHE A 27 -1.47 30.23 6.52
CA PHE A 27 -1.89 29.35 5.44
C PHE A 27 -2.54 28.05 5.97
N VAL A 28 -1.95 27.40 6.97
CA VAL A 28 -2.54 26.19 7.57
C VAL A 28 -3.83 26.51 8.32
N MET A 29 -3.93 27.66 9.01
CA MET A 29 -5.18 28.10 9.64
C MET A 29 -6.31 28.23 8.62
N CYS A 30 -6.06 28.93 7.50
CA CYS A 30 -7.03 29.07 6.41
C CYS A 30 -7.45 27.71 5.82
N LEU A 31 -6.50 26.79 5.61
CA LEU A 31 -6.80 25.44 5.14
C LEU A 31 -7.65 24.65 6.14
N THR A 32 -7.33 24.71 7.44
CA THR A 32 -8.10 24.00 8.47
C THR A 32 -9.51 24.56 8.61
N SER A 33 -9.69 25.87 8.49
CA SER A 33 -11.01 26.52 8.52
C SER A 33 -11.84 26.14 7.28
N ALA A 34 -11.23 26.09 6.10
CA ALA A 34 -11.90 25.59 4.89
C ALA A 34 -12.26 24.09 5.01
N TYR A 35 -11.39 23.27 5.60
CA TYR A 35 -11.68 21.87 5.87
C TYR A 35 -12.82 21.69 6.88
N LEU A 36 -12.87 22.54 7.92
CA LEU A 36 -13.95 22.55 8.90
C LEU A 36 -15.30 22.88 8.26
N VAL A 37 -15.34 23.83 7.31
CA VAL A 37 -16.54 24.11 6.51
C VAL A 37 -17.01 22.86 5.76
N LEU A 38 -16.10 22.13 5.12
CA LEU A 38 -16.41 20.88 4.42
C LEU A 38 -16.96 19.82 5.38
N VAL A 39 -16.37 19.70 6.58
CA VAL A 39 -16.85 18.81 7.65
C VAL A 39 -18.25 19.21 8.13
N MET A 40 -18.54 20.49 8.32
CA MET A 40 -19.87 20.97 8.73
C MET A 40 -20.94 20.63 7.69
N ILE A 41 -20.60 20.72 6.40
CA ILE A 41 -21.50 20.39 5.29
C ILE A 41 -21.74 18.87 5.21
N ILE A 42 -20.67 18.07 5.19
CA ILE A 42 -20.75 16.64 4.89
C ILE A 42 -21.11 15.80 6.12
N LEU A 43 -20.46 16.04 7.27
CA LEU A 43 -20.62 15.23 8.46
C LEU A 43 -21.75 15.73 9.37
N TRP A 44 -21.78 17.03 9.67
CA TRP A 44 -22.73 17.58 10.65
C TRP A 44 -24.09 17.97 10.07
N LYS A 45 -24.22 18.11 8.75
CA LYS A 45 -25.46 18.53 8.06
C LYS A 45 -26.11 19.76 8.73
N THR A 46 -25.29 20.71 9.17
CA THR A 46 -25.75 21.88 9.93
C THR A 46 -26.55 22.84 9.04
N HIS A 47 -27.44 23.63 9.64
CA HIS A 47 -28.24 24.61 8.90
C HIS A 47 -27.35 25.61 8.15
N ILE A 48 -27.66 25.87 6.87
CA ILE A 48 -26.83 26.66 5.93
C ILE A 48 -26.45 28.04 6.49
N LEU A 49 -27.34 28.65 7.28
CA LEU A 49 -27.09 29.95 7.93
C LEU A 49 -25.88 29.93 8.88
N PHE A 50 -25.67 28.86 9.63
CA PHE A 50 -24.50 28.76 10.53
C PHE A 50 -23.20 28.61 9.76
N ILE A 51 -23.22 27.86 8.65
CA ILE A 51 -22.07 27.72 7.77
C ILE A 51 -21.71 29.07 7.14
N PHE A 52 -22.72 29.80 6.66
CA PHE A 52 -22.51 31.13 6.10
C PHE A 52 -21.98 32.12 7.14
N ALA A 53 -22.53 32.12 8.35
CA ALA A 53 -22.05 32.96 9.45
C ALA A 53 -20.59 32.64 9.82
N TYR A 54 -20.22 31.36 9.89
CA TYR A 54 -18.84 30.93 10.16
C TYR A 54 -17.88 31.42 9.07
N ILE A 55 -18.20 31.18 7.80
CA ILE A 55 -17.39 31.62 6.66
C ILE A 55 -17.22 33.14 6.67
N LEU A 56 -18.31 33.87 6.96
CA LEU A 56 -18.30 35.32 6.94
C LEU A 56 -17.46 35.90 8.07
N ILE A 57 -17.54 35.35 9.29
CA ILE A 57 -16.82 35.88 10.45
C ILE A 57 -15.36 35.39 10.43
N ILE A 58 -15.14 34.08 10.47
CA ILE A 58 -13.80 33.50 10.60
C ILE A 58 -13.04 33.63 9.29
N GLY A 59 -13.68 33.30 8.16
CA GLY A 59 -13.04 33.39 6.85
C GLY A 59 -12.63 34.82 6.48
N SER A 60 -13.43 35.85 6.84
CA SER A 60 -13.03 37.24 6.56
C SER A 60 -11.82 37.69 7.37
N VAL A 61 -11.76 37.32 8.66
CA VAL A 61 -10.62 37.63 9.53
C VAL A 61 -9.35 36.95 9.01
N GLU A 62 -9.44 35.66 8.66
CA GLU A 62 -8.31 34.91 8.10
C GLU A 62 -7.85 35.46 6.75
N LEU A 63 -8.78 35.83 5.86
CA LEU A 63 -8.45 36.45 4.58
C LEU A 63 -7.77 37.82 4.76
N ALA A 64 -8.19 38.60 5.77
CA ALA A 64 -7.54 39.86 6.10
C ALA A 64 -6.10 39.64 6.60
N TYR A 65 -5.88 38.66 7.49
CA TYR A 65 -4.54 38.27 7.93
C TYR A 65 -3.68 37.75 6.78
N LEU A 66 -4.25 36.90 5.92
CA LEU A 66 -3.56 36.37 4.74
C LEU A 66 -3.12 37.50 3.80
N SER A 67 -4.01 38.47 3.53
CA SER A 67 -3.71 39.65 2.70
C SER A 67 -2.53 40.46 3.26
N SER A 68 -2.51 40.69 4.58
CA SER A 68 -1.41 41.41 5.25
C SER A 68 -0.05 40.71 5.10
N ILE A 69 -0.07 39.38 5.17
CA ILE A 69 1.14 38.56 5.19
C ILE A 69 1.65 38.23 3.77
N LEU A 70 0.75 38.16 2.77
CA LEU A 70 1.11 37.99 1.36
C LEU A 70 2.06 39.10 0.87
N TYR A 71 1.93 40.33 1.40
CA TYR A 71 2.83 41.43 1.06
C TYR A 71 4.29 41.18 1.49
N LYS A 72 4.49 40.39 2.56
CA LYS A 72 5.81 40.05 3.10
C LYS A 72 6.42 38.79 2.49
N LEU A 73 5.79 38.18 1.48
CA LEU A 73 6.31 37.01 0.78
C LEU A 73 7.72 37.24 0.22
N GLY A 74 7.98 38.44 -0.33
CA GLY A 74 9.28 38.82 -0.89
C GLY A 74 10.40 38.94 0.15
N GLU A 75 10.08 39.11 1.43
CA GLU A 75 11.07 39.38 2.49
C GLU A 75 11.65 38.11 3.15
N GLY A 76 11.25 36.92 2.68
CA GLY A 76 11.73 35.63 3.21
C GLY A 76 10.70 34.50 3.18
N GLY A 77 9.46 34.80 2.82
CA GLY A 77 8.36 33.84 2.71
C GLY A 77 8.47 32.82 1.58
N TYR A 78 9.31 33.10 0.58
CA TYR A 78 9.46 32.23 -0.59
C TYR A 78 10.10 30.88 -0.26
N LEU A 79 10.96 30.79 0.77
CA LEU A 79 11.68 29.55 1.09
C LEU A 79 10.75 28.42 1.58
N PRO A 80 9.89 28.61 2.61
CA PRO A 80 8.95 27.56 3.02
C PRO A 80 7.96 27.22 1.90
N LEU A 81 7.58 28.18 1.06
CA LEU A 81 6.71 27.93 -0.10
C LEU A 81 7.42 27.03 -1.13
N ALA A 82 8.67 27.32 -1.47
CA ALA A 82 9.48 26.51 -2.38
C ALA A 82 9.70 25.09 -1.82
N PHE A 83 9.95 24.98 -0.53
CA PHE A 83 10.10 23.68 0.14
C PHE A 83 8.79 22.88 0.16
N ALA A 84 7.65 23.54 0.42
CA ALA A 84 6.34 22.92 0.34
C ALA A 84 6.03 22.43 -1.08
N LEU A 85 6.34 23.23 -2.11
CA LEU A 85 6.19 22.83 -3.51
C LEU A 85 7.07 21.64 -3.87
N TYR A 86 8.32 21.62 -3.38
CA TYR A 86 9.22 20.48 -3.56
C TYR A 86 8.64 19.20 -2.95
N LEU A 87 8.26 19.22 -1.68
CA LEU A 87 7.66 18.05 -1.02
C LEU A 87 6.35 17.63 -1.69
N MET A 88 5.52 18.59 -2.09
CA MET A 88 4.28 18.32 -2.81
C MET A 88 4.56 17.64 -4.15
N SER A 89 5.60 18.04 -4.89
CA SER A 89 5.97 17.40 -6.16
C SER A 89 6.41 15.95 -5.96
N VAL A 90 7.16 15.65 -4.89
CA VAL A 90 7.60 14.30 -4.52
C VAL A 90 6.38 13.44 -4.17
N MET A 91 5.50 13.95 -3.30
CA MET A 91 4.30 13.22 -2.88
C MET A 91 3.31 13.02 -4.04
N TYR A 92 3.15 14.02 -4.91
CA TYR A 92 2.33 13.93 -6.11
C TYR A 92 2.87 12.87 -7.07
N THR A 93 4.19 12.86 -7.30
CA THR A 93 4.86 11.84 -8.12
C THR A 93 4.63 10.45 -7.56
N TRP A 94 4.83 10.28 -6.25
CA TRP A 94 4.61 9.00 -5.58
C TRP A 94 3.17 8.52 -5.74
N ASN A 95 2.20 9.38 -5.45
CA ASN A 95 0.79 9.06 -5.56
C ASN A 95 0.39 8.75 -7.02
N TYR A 96 0.92 9.50 -7.98
CA TYR A 96 0.66 9.27 -9.40
C TYR A 96 1.17 7.89 -9.85
N VAL A 97 2.41 7.55 -9.50
CA VAL A 97 3.02 6.26 -9.84
C VAL A 97 2.27 5.12 -9.16
N HIS A 98 1.98 5.24 -7.87
CA HIS A 98 1.25 4.22 -7.12
C HIS A 98 -0.15 3.99 -7.69
N ARG A 99 -0.87 5.06 -8.02
CA ARG A 99 -2.19 4.96 -8.66
C ARG A 99 -2.11 4.30 -10.02
N ARG A 100 -1.07 4.62 -10.81
CA ARG A 100 -0.89 4.04 -12.14
C ARG A 100 -0.49 2.57 -12.09
N LYS A 101 0.37 2.17 -11.14
CA LYS A 101 0.69 0.77 -10.83
C LYS A 101 -0.59 0.00 -10.49
N TYR A 102 -1.41 0.52 -9.58
CA TYR A 102 -2.67 -0.10 -9.18
C TYR A 102 -3.65 -0.27 -10.35
N HIS A 103 -3.79 0.75 -11.20
CA HIS A 103 -4.62 0.64 -12.41
C HIS A 103 -4.07 -0.39 -13.40
N TYR A 104 -2.76 -0.40 -13.64
CA TYR A 104 -2.13 -1.36 -14.54
C TYR A 104 -2.34 -2.80 -14.07
N GLU A 105 -2.17 -3.08 -12.77
CA GLU A 105 -2.41 -4.39 -12.18
C GLU A 105 -3.89 -4.79 -12.24
N THR A 106 -4.80 -3.83 -12.11
CA THR A 106 -6.24 -4.08 -12.23
C THR A 106 -6.65 -4.41 -13.67
N GLU A 107 -6.02 -3.77 -14.66
CA GLU A 107 -6.27 -4.01 -16.09
C GLU A 107 -5.64 -5.32 -16.59
N HIS A 108 -4.46 -5.67 -16.09
CA HIS A 108 -3.71 -6.89 -16.47
C HIS A 108 -3.92 -8.04 -15.47
N LYS A 109 -5.02 -8.00 -14.71
CA LYS A 109 -5.35 -9.06 -13.77
C LYS A 109 -5.57 -10.37 -14.53
N VAL A 110 -4.99 -11.47 -14.05
CA VAL A 110 -5.24 -12.79 -14.63
C VAL A 110 -6.55 -13.28 -14.05
N SER A 111 -7.48 -13.65 -14.94
CA SER A 111 -8.76 -14.18 -14.48
C SER A 111 -8.56 -15.56 -13.86
N ILE A 112 -9.47 -15.94 -12.96
CA ILE A 112 -9.40 -17.25 -12.30
C ILE A 112 -9.56 -18.37 -13.35
N GLU A 113 -10.28 -18.08 -14.43
CA GLU A 113 -10.50 -18.97 -15.57
C GLU A 113 -9.22 -19.21 -16.39
N GLU A 114 -8.40 -18.17 -16.63
CA GLU A 114 -7.11 -18.30 -17.32
C GLU A 114 -6.13 -19.15 -16.49
N VAL A 115 -6.09 -18.93 -15.16
CA VAL A 115 -5.26 -19.74 -14.26
C VAL A 115 -5.67 -21.20 -14.31
N ARG A 116 -6.98 -21.49 -14.38
CA ARG A 116 -7.48 -22.84 -14.52
C ARG A 116 -6.96 -23.51 -15.79
N GLU A 117 -7.04 -22.83 -16.93
CA GLU A 117 -6.55 -23.39 -18.21
C GLU A 117 -5.05 -23.69 -18.15
N ILE A 118 -4.28 -22.79 -17.52
CA ILE A 118 -2.85 -22.97 -17.34
C ILE A 118 -2.55 -24.19 -16.47
N VAL A 119 -3.14 -24.29 -15.27
CA VAL A 119 -2.85 -25.38 -14.32
C VAL A 119 -3.43 -26.72 -14.79
N ALA A 120 -4.55 -26.71 -15.54
CA ALA A 120 -5.12 -27.93 -16.13
C ALA A 120 -4.29 -28.47 -17.31
N SER A 121 -3.45 -27.65 -17.94
CA SER A 121 -2.60 -28.11 -19.02
C SER A 121 -1.54 -29.10 -18.50
N THR A 122 -1.43 -30.26 -19.15
CA THR A 122 -0.52 -31.36 -18.76
C THR A 122 0.97 -31.06 -19.07
N SER A 123 1.29 -29.80 -19.36
CA SER A 123 2.63 -29.38 -19.81
C SER A 123 3.62 -29.10 -18.67
N PHE A 124 3.15 -29.08 -17.42
CA PHE A 124 3.94 -28.70 -16.26
C PHE A 124 4.32 -29.90 -15.39
N GLN A 125 5.59 -29.98 -14.99
CA GLN A 125 6.02 -30.91 -13.95
C GLN A 125 5.54 -30.40 -12.58
N ARG A 126 4.95 -31.29 -11.76
CA ARG A 126 4.56 -30.95 -10.39
C ARG A 126 5.72 -31.20 -9.43
N LEU A 127 6.23 -30.14 -8.79
CA LEU A 127 7.20 -30.23 -7.71
C LEU A 127 6.46 -30.43 -6.37
N PRO A 128 6.96 -31.30 -5.49
CA PRO A 128 6.48 -31.34 -4.11
C PRO A 128 6.79 -30.01 -3.42
N GLY A 129 5.82 -29.47 -2.68
CA GLY A 129 5.98 -28.21 -1.94
C GLY A 129 4.78 -27.26 -2.08
N VAL A 130 4.76 -26.23 -1.25
CA VAL A 130 3.73 -25.18 -1.27
C VAL A 130 4.33 -23.88 -1.81
N ALA A 131 3.70 -23.31 -2.84
CA ALA A 131 4.07 -21.99 -3.33
C ALA A 131 3.05 -20.94 -2.87
N LEU A 132 3.55 -19.96 -2.11
CA LEU A 132 2.79 -18.81 -1.64
C LEU A 132 3.04 -17.62 -2.57
N PHE A 133 2.00 -17.18 -3.29
CA PHE A 133 2.07 -16.01 -4.15
C PHE A 133 1.37 -14.82 -3.48
N TYR A 134 2.15 -13.81 -3.11
CA TYR A 134 1.59 -12.60 -2.49
C TYR A 134 1.06 -11.65 -3.55
N SER A 135 -0.17 -11.16 -3.35
CA SER A 135 -0.86 -10.26 -4.27
C SER A 135 -1.53 -9.12 -3.51
N GLU A 136 -1.61 -7.94 -4.10
CA GLU A 136 -2.48 -6.88 -3.60
C GLU A 136 -3.92 -7.05 -4.11
N LEU A 137 -4.18 -7.94 -5.08
CA LEU A 137 -5.50 -8.13 -5.69
C LEU A 137 -6.33 -9.19 -4.96
N ALA A 138 -7.44 -8.75 -4.38
CA ALA A 138 -8.35 -9.55 -3.55
C ALA A 138 -9.07 -10.70 -4.30
N HIS A 139 -9.30 -10.57 -5.61
CA HIS A 139 -10.12 -11.48 -6.39
C HIS A 139 -9.48 -11.92 -7.71
N ALA A 140 -8.20 -11.62 -7.91
CA ALA A 140 -7.50 -11.97 -9.13
C ALA A 140 -6.09 -12.46 -8.82
N VAL A 141 -5.62 -13.37 -9.66
CA VAL A 141 -4.27 -13.89 -9.57
C VAL A 141 -3.30 -12.84 -10.11
N PRO A 142 -2.18 -12.59 -9.41
CA PRO A 142 -1.24 -11.56 -9.83
C PRO A 142 -0.69 -11.89 -11.23
N PRO A 143 -0.48 -10.89 -12.09
CA PRO A 143 0.07 -11.08 -13.45
C PRO A 143 1.41 -11.81 -13.46
N ILE A 144 2.15 -11.77 -12.34
CA ILE A 144 3.42 -12.50 -12.19
C ILE A 144 3.26 -14.01 -12.36
N PHE A 145 2.10 -14.59 -12.05
CA PHE A 145 1.87 -16.03 -12.23
C PHE A 145 2.00 -16.42 -13.70
N LYS A 146 1.46 -15.61 -14.62
CA LYS A 146 1.57 -15.84 -16.06
C LYS A 146 3.02 -15.80 -16.53
N HIS A 147 3.81 -14.86 -16.01
CA HIS A 147 5.24 -14.77 -16.31
C HIS A 147 6.05 -15.91 -15.70
N TYR A 148 5.71 -16.34 -14.48
CA TYR A 148 6.33 -17.49 -13.83
C TYR A 148 6.14 -18.75 -14.66
N VAL A 149 4.89 -19.03 -15.06
CA VAL A 149 4.56 -20.23 -15.82
C VAL A 149 5.16 -20.23 -17.23
N ALA A 150 5.31 -19.05 -17.86
CA ALA A 150 5.96 -18.94 -19.17
C ALA A 150 7.46 -19.25 -19.12
N ASN A 151 8.13 -18.95 -18.01
CA ASN A 151 9.58 -19.08 -17.86
C ASN A 151 10.01 -20.38 -17.16
N ILE A 152 9.15 -20.93 -16.30
CA ILE A 152 9.45 -22.08 -15.46
C ILE A 152 8.39 -23.16 -15.71
N PRO A 153 8.75 -24.27 -16.39
CA PRO A 153 7.82 -25.37 -16.69
C PRO A 153 7.58 -26.30 -15.48
N ALA A 154 7.56 -25.73 -14.28
CA ALA A 154 7.43 -26.43 -13.01
C ALA A 154 6.44 -25.70 -12.08
N LEU A 155 5.39 -26.41 -11.68
CA LEU A 155 4.35 -25.93 -10.77
C LEU A 155 4.46 -26.68 -9.44
N HIS A 156 4.16 -26.02 -8.33
CA HIS A 156 4.13 -26.66 -7.01
C HIS A 156 2.84 -27.48 -6.84
N SER A 157 2.89 -28.51 -5.98
CA SER A 157 1.74 -29.38 -5.71
C SER A 157 0.59 -28.60 -5.08
N VAL A 158 0.86 -27.60 -4.23
CA VAL A 158 -0.18 -26.71 -3.70
C VAL A 158 0.16 -25.25 -4.00
N LEU A 159 -0.78 -24.54 -4.63
CA LEU A 159 -0.65 -23.12 -4.94
C LEU A 159 -1.59 -22.32 -4.04
N VAL A 160 -1.04 -21.39 -3.25
CA VAL A 160 -1.83 -20.49 -2.41
C VAL A 160 -1.54 -19.03 -2.78
N PHE A 161 -2.55 -18.35 -3.30
CA PHE A 161 -2.49 -16.91 -3.56
C PHE A 161 -2.92 -16.15 -2.30
N VAL A 162 -2.00 -15.43 -1.67
CA VAL A 162 -2.24 -14.69 -0.42
C VAL A 162 -2.41 -13.20 -0.74
N SER A 163 -3.58 -12.64 -0.43
CA SER A 163 -3.87 -11.22 -0.58
C SER A 163 -3.95 -10.53 0.78
N VAL A 164 -3.01 -9.64 1.07
CA VAL A 164 -2.97 -8.91 2.34
C VAL A 164 -3.66 -7.56 2.20
N ARG A 165 -4.65 -7.27 3.05
CA ARG A 165 -5.38 -6.00 3.07
C ARG A 165 -5.39 -5.41 4.48
N SER A 166 -5.00 -4.14 4.59
CA SER A 166 -5.10 -3.40 5.84
C SER A 166 -6.50 -2.78 5.97
N MET A 167 -7.15 -3.05 7.10
CA MET A 167 -8.49 -2.56 7.45
C MET A 167 -8.40 -1.42 8.45
N PRO A 168 -9.32 -0.44 8.41
CA PRO A 168 -9.27 0.73 9.28
C PRO A 168 -9.74 0.48 10.73
N VAL A 169 -9.48 -0.72 11.25
CA VAL A 169 -9.89 -1.18 12.58
C VAL A 169 -8.65 -1.51 13.42
N SER A 170 -8.76 -1.48 14.75
CA SER A 170 -7.62 -1.76 15.63
C SER A 170 -7.20 -3.23 15.52
N LYS A 171 -8.12 -4.17 15.77
CA LYS A 171 -7.90 -5.60 15.60
C LYS A 171 -9.05 -6.23 14.82
N VAL A 172 -8.72 -7.00 13.80
CA VAL A 172 -9.70 -7.77 13.04
C VAL A 172 -10.04 -9.05 13.83
N PRO A 173 -11.32 -9.40 13.99
CA PRO A 173 -11.69 -10.67 14.60
C PRO A 173 -11.04 -11.85 13.86
N ILE A 174 -10.54 -12.85 14.59
CA ILE A 174 -9.84 -14.03 14.03
C ILE A 174 -10.65 -14.75 12.93
N LYS A 175 -11.99 -14.67 12.98
CA LYS A 175 -12.90 -15.24 11.97
C LYS A 175 -12.96 -14.47 10.65
N GLU A 176 -12.71 -13.16 10.69
CA GLU A 176 -12.71 -12.26 9.53
C GLU A 176 -11.29 -11.92 9.04
N GLN A 177 -10.29 -12.37 9.80
CA GLN A 177 -8.88 -12.15 9.51
C GLN A 177 -8.43 -12.99 8.32
N PHE A 178 -8.93 -14.21 8.15
CA PHE A 178 -8.57 -15.11 7.06
C PHE A 178 -9.79 -15.58 6.29
N HIS A 179 -9.91 -15.15 5.03
CA HIS A 179 -10.94 -15.60 4.11
C HIS A 179 -10.33 -16.46 3.03
N PHE A 180 -10.54 -17.78 3.12
CA PHE A 180 -10.11 -18.71 2.10
C PHE A 180 -11.22 -18.93 1.06
N ARG A 181 -10.81 -19.09 -0.19
CA ARG A 181 -11.66 -19.51 -1.30
C ARG A 181 -10.85 -20.44 -2.19
N ARG A 182 -11.43 -21.57 -2.56
CA ARG A 182 -10.84 -22.47 -3.55
C ARG A 182 -11.20 -22.02 -4.96
N VAL A 183 -10.23 -22.08 -5.88
CA VAL A 183 -10.49 -21.88 -7.31
C VAL A 183 -11.18 -23.14 -7.85
N GLN A 184 -12.36 -22.98 -8.47
CA GLN A 184 -13.07 -24.11 -9.11
C GLN A 184 -12.49 -24.41 -10.50
N PRO A 185 -12.48 -25.67 -10.97
CA PRO A 185 -13.06 -26.88 -10.38
C PRO A 185 -12.23 -27.53 -9.24
N THR A 186 -12.89 -28.33 -8.42
CA THR A 186 -12.42 -28.96 -7.17
C THR A 186 -11.24 -29.93 -7.33
N ASP A 187 -10.81 -30.22 -8.54
CA ASP A 187 -9.76 -31.21 -8.82
C ASP A 187 -8.35 -30.60 -8.77
N LEU A 188 -8.24 -29.27 -8.66
CA LEU A 188 -6.99 -28.53 -8.63
C LEU A 188 -6.69 -28.03 -7.19
N PRO A 189 -5.48 -28.24 -6.66
CA PRO A 189 -5.05 -27.77 -5.33
C PRO A 189 -4.62 -26.29 -5.37
N VAL A 190 -5.53 -25.43 -5.85
CA VAL A 190 -5.32 -23.98 -5.97
C VAL A 190 -6.24 -23.24 -5.01
N PHE A 191 -5.63 -22.49 -4.09
CA PHE A 191 -6.32 -21.75 -3.05
C PHE A 191 -6.03 -20.25 -3.15
N THR A 192 -7.03 -19.44 -2.83
CA THR A 192 -6.88 -18.01 -2.64
C THR A 192 -7.20 -17.72 -1.17
N CYS A 193 -6.32 -16.98 -0.49
CA CYS A 193 -6.49 -16.56 0.88
C CYS A 193 -6.44 -15.04 0.93
N MET A 194 -7.46 -14.40 1.49
CA MET A 194 -7.45 -12.98 1.78
C MET A 194 -7.23 -12.79 3.28
N VAL A 195 -6.17 -12.06 3.62
CA VAL A 195 -5.79 -11.78 5.00
C VAL A 195 -6.08 -10.31 5.30
N HIS A 196 -6.91 -10.06 6.30
CA HIS A 196 -7.25 -8.73 6.79
C HIS A 196 -6.44 -8.42 8.04
N PHE A 197 -5.63 -7.35 8.02
CA PHE A 197 -4.93 -6.85 9.21
C PHE A 197 -5.48 -5.51 9.65
N GLY A 198 -5.77 -5.38 10.95
CA GLY A 198 -5.97 -4.10 11.61
C GLY A 198 -4.64 -3.37 11.85
N TYR A 199 -4.72 -2.10 12.25
CA TYR A 199 -3.52 -1.30 12.51
C TYR A 199 -2.70 -1.77 13.72
N ASP A 200 -3.30 -2.50 14.66
CA ASP A 200 -2.64 -3.08 15.84
C ASP A 200 -2.43 -4.61 15.69
N ASP A 201 -2.81 -5.18 14.55
CA ASP A 201 -2.55 -6.59 14.23
C ASP A 201 -1.12 -6.73 13.71
N VAL A 202 -0.16 -6.64 14.63
CA VAL A 202 1.22 -7.02 14.36
C VAL A 202 1.26 -8.55 14.34
N LEU A 203 1.64 -9.13 13.20
CA LEU A 203 2.12 -10.52 13.17
C LEU A 203 3.27 -10.61 14.16
N ARG A 204 3.00 -11.16 15.34
CA ARG A 204 4.04 -11.35 16.36
C ARG A 204 5.13 -12.20 15.72
N GLU A 205 6.36 -11.71 15.77
CA GLU A 205 7.56 -12.39 15.27
C GLU A 205 7.75 -13.82 15.84
N GLU A 206 6.99 -14.18 16.89
CA GLU A 206 7.00 -15.49 17.54
C GLU A 206 6.11 -16.56 16.88
N GLU A 207 5.09 -16.20 16.09
CA GLU A 207 4.28 -17.16 15.32
C GLU A 207 4.63 -17.04 13.84
N VAL A 208 5.17 -18.11 13.24
CA VAL A 208 5.44 -18.13 11.80
C VAL A 208 4.09 -18.01 11.10
N PHE A 209 3.87 -16.91 10.35
CA PHE A 209 2.63 -16.65 9.60
C PHE A 209 2.17 -17.86 8.79
N GLU A 210 3.13 -18.63 8.29
CA GLU A 210 2.98 -19.91 7.60
C GLU A 210 2.18 -20.94 8.41
N ASP A 211 2.53 -21.18 9.67
CA ASP A 211 1.86 -22.16 10.53
C ASP A 211 0.40 -21.76 10.79
N VAL A 212 0.16 -20.47 11.03
CA VAL A 212 -1.18 -19.93 11.21
C VAL A 212 -2.01 -20.10 9.93
N LEU A 213 -1.40 -19.86 8.77
CA LEU A 213 -2.05 -20.03 7.47
C LEU A 213 -2.46 -21.50 7.24
N VAL A 214 -1.59 -22.47 7.57
CA VAL A 214 -1.88 -23.91 7.46
C VAL A 214 -3.06 -24.30 8.32
N VAL A 215 -3.01 -23.94 9.61
CA VAL A 215 -4.05 -24.30 10.58
C VAL A 215 -5.40 -23.74 10.13
N LYS A 216 -5.42 -22.51 9.63
CA LYS A 216 -6.64 -21.88 9.13
C LYS A 216 -7.13 -22.45 7.80
N LEU A 217 -6.22 -22.82 6.90
CA LEU A 217 -6.58 -23.51 5.66
C LEU A 217 -7.22 -24.88 5.95
N ARG A 218 -6.66 -25.65 6.89
CA ARG A 218 -7.23 -26.93 7.34
C ARG A 218 -8.64 -26.74 7.90
N GLN A 219 -8.82 -25.73 8.76
CA GLN A 219 -10.13 -25.39 9.32
C GLN A 219 -11.15 -25.05 8.22
N PHE A 220 -10.75 -24.28 7.21
CA PHE A 220 -11.60 -23.95 6.07
C PHE A 220 -12.00 -25.19 5.24
N LEU A 221 -11.05 -26.08 4.95
CA LEU A 221 -11.32 -27.30 4.20
C LEU A 221 -12.32 -28.20 4.95
N TRP A 222 -12.20 -28.29 6.27
CA TRP A 222 -13.12 -29.03 7.13
C TRP A 222 -14.55 -28.45 7.11
N GLU A 223 -14.67 -27.12 7.22
CA GLU A 223 -15.96 -26.44 7.33
C GLU A 223 -16.75 -26.41 6.00
N TYR A 224 -16.07 -26.27 4.86
CA TYR A 224 -16.73 -26.09 3.56
C TYR A 224 -16.86 -27.35 2.70
N TYR A 225 -15.93 -28.32 2.82
CA TYR A 225 -15.88 -29.49 1.92
C TYR A 225 -16.13 -30.83 2.61
N GLY A 226 -16.25 -30.85 3.95
CA GLY A 226 -16.52 -32.06 4.72
C GLY A 226 -15.30 -32.98 4.88
N ILE A 227 -15.46 -34.02 5.71
CA ILE A 227 -14.37 -34.90 6.18
C ILE A 227 -13.70 -35.68 5.04
N ASP A 228 -14.46 -36.12 4.03
CA ASP A 228 -13.93 -36.98 2.95
C ASP A 228 -12.90 -36.26 2.06
N VAL A 229 -13.11 -34.97 1.79
CA VAL A 229 -12.16 -34.15 1.01
C VAL A 229 -10.93 -33.80 1.84
N VAL A 230 -11.07 -33.65 3.15
CA VAL A 230 -9.94 -33.42 4.06
C VAL A 230 -9.09 -34.67 4.21
N LEU A 231 -9.69 -35.87 4.25
CA LEU A 231 -8.89 -37.11 4.29
C LEU A 231 -8.15 -37.37 2.97
N ALA A 232 -8.75 -36.98 1.83
CA ALA A 232 -8.12 -37.11 0.52
C ALA A 232 -7.01 -36.06 0.29
N ASN A 233 -7.30 -34.77 0.51
CA ASN A 233 -6.37 -33.68 0.23
C ASN A 233 -5.54 -33.26 1.44
N GLY A 234 -5.94 -33.58 2.67
CA GLY A 234 -5.22 -33.20 3.88
C GLY A 234 -3.87 -33.88 3.98
N ASN A 235 -3.75 -35.13 3.49
CA ASN A 235 -2.46 -35.80 3.38
C ASN A 235 -1.56 -35.11 2.33
N GLU A 236 -2.11 -34.76 1.16
CA GLU A 236 -1.35 -34.10 0.08
C GLU A 236 -0.91 -32.68 0.48
N VAL A 237 -1.78 -31.94 1.19
CA VAL A 237 -1.46 -30.61 1.71
C VAL A 237 -0.41 -30.72 2.82
N ASP A 238 -0.61 -31.59 3.82
CA ASP A 238 0.34 -31.73 4.94
C ASP A 238 1.72 -32.23 4.48
N GLU A 239 1.76 -33.16 3.52
CA GLU A 239 3.00 -33.66 2.91
C GLU A 239 3.70 -32.55 2.11
N ALA A 240 2.96 -31.81 1.27
CA ALA A 240 3.52 -30.67 0.54
C ALA A 240 4.06 -29.56 1.46
N TRP A 241 3.39 -29.29 2.58
CA TRP A 241 3.89 -28.32 3.58
C TRP A 241 5.17 -28.81 4.27
N SER A 242 5.30 -30.13 4.50
CA SER A 242 6.51 -30.73 5.07
C SER A 242 7.71 -30.74 4.11
N ASP A 243 7.45 -30.82 2.81
CA ASP A 243 8.47 -30.80 1.75
C ASP A 243 9.08 -29.40 1.51
N GLY A 244 8.41 -28.34 1.98
CA GLY A 244 8.93 -26.98 2.03
C GLY A 244 8.01 -25.92 1.43
N ILE A 245 8.20 -24.68 1.89
CA ILE A 245 7.40 -23.51 1.50
C ILE A 245 8.27 -22.57 0.69
N ILE A 246 7.80 -22.21 -0.50
CA ILE A 246 8.47 -21.24 -1.36
C ILE A 246 7.60 -19.98 -1.46
N HIS A 247 8.20 -18.86 -1.06
CA HIS A 247 7.57 -17.54 -1.09
C HIS A 247 7.88 -16.81 -2.39
N PHE A 248 6.84 -16.49 -3.14
CA PHE A 248 6.91 -15.63 -4.31
C PHE A 248 6.38 -14.25 -3.95
N MET A 249 7.31 -13.32 -3.70
CA MET A 249 7.02 -11.90 -3.54
C MET A 249 7.33 -11.18 -4.85
N ALA A 250 6.30 -10.63 -5.49
CA ALA A 250 6.45 -9.90 -6.74
C ALA A 250 7.10 -8.54 -6.50
N GLU A 251 8.35 -8.36 -6.94
CA GLU A 251 8.93 -7.04 -7.07
C GLU A 251 8.64 -6.48 -8.47
N HIS A 252 7.85 -5.40 -8.53
CA HIS A 252 7.58 -4.71 -9.78
C HIS A 252 8.68 -3.69 -10.05
N GLU A 253 9.44 -3.91 -11.13
CA GLU A 253 10.31 -2.89 -11.69
C GLU A 253 9.56 -2.12 -12.79
N LEU A 254 9.43 -0.81 -12.61
CA LEU A 254 8.77 0.06 -13.57
C LEU A 254 9.76 0.51 -14.63
N GLU A 255 9.51 0.17 -15.88
CA GLU A 255 10.27 0.66 -17.03
C GLU A 255 9.44 1.64 -17.86
N ALA A 256 10.11 2.65 -18.41
CA ALA A 256 9.47 3.61 -19.30
C ALA A 256 9.42 3.04 -20.71
N GLU A 257 8.23 2.97 -21.30
CA GLU A 257 8.00 2.49 -22.67
C GLU A 257 8.87 3.26 -23.70
N GLU A 258 9.33 2.55 -24.74
CA GLU A 258 10.14 3.09 -25.85
C GLU A 258 9.30 4.05 -26.70
N GLY A 259 9.23 5.32 -26.26
CA GLY A 259 8.39 6.37 -26.86
C GLY A 259 7.74 7.30 -25.83
N ALA A 260 7.86 6.97 -24.53
CA ALA A 260 7.35 7.81 -23.46
C ALA A 260 8.02 9.18 -23.42
N SER A 261 7.21 10.23 -23.15
CA SER A 261 7.70 11.60 -23.01
C SER A 261 8.80 11.70 -21.94
N ILE A 262 9.73 12.64 -22.13
CA ILE A 262 10.85 12.92 -21.21
C ILE A 262 10.34 13.11 -19.77
N PHE A 263 9.17 13.73 -19.61
CA PHE A 263 8.53 13.97 -18.32
C PHE A 263 8.15 12.66 -17.59
N ARG A 264 7.61 11.65 -18.31
CA ARG A 264 7.33 10.32 -17.73
C ARG A 264 8.61 9.60 -17.31
N ARG A 265 9.69 9.73 -18.09
CA ARG A 265 11.00 9.14 -17.76
C ARG A 265 11.56 9.73 -16.47
N ILE A 266 11.48 11.07 -16.31
CA ILE A 266 11.91 11.75 -15.08
C ILE A 266 11.10 11.27 -13.87
N PHE A 267 9.77 11.17 -14.00
CA PHE A 267 8.93 10.68 -12.91
C PHE A 267 9.28 9.25 -12.48
N ILE A 268 9.42 8.32 -13.43
CA ILE A 268 9.77 6.92 -13.13
C ILE A 268 11.15 6.85 -12.47
N HIS A 269 12.14 7.60 -12.97
CA HIS A 269 13.47 7.63 -12.39
C HIS A 269 13.47 8.22 -10.97
N SER A 270 12.76 9.33 -10.76
CA SER A 270 12.61 9.93 -9.42
C SER A 270 11.94 8.99 -8.42
N TYR A 271 10.94 8.22 -8.86
CA TYR A 271 10.30 7.20 -8.05
C TYR A 271 11.26 6.04 -7.71
N LYS A 272 12.04 5.53 -8.68
CA LYS A 272 13.05 4.49 -8.43
C LYS A 272 14.05 4.95 -7.37
N VAL A 273 14.59 6.16 -7.49
CA VAL A 273 15.52 6.74 -6.50
C VAL A 273 14.86 6.86 -5.14
N LEU A 274 13.60 7.34 -5.08
CA LEU A 274 12.87 7.47 -3.81
C LEU A 274 12.60 6.10 -3.17
N LYS A 275 12.18 5.09 -3.94
CA LYS A 275 11.94 3.72 -3.47
C LYS A 275 13.22 3.14 -2.86
N ILE A 276 14.36 3.26 -3.56
CA ILE A 276 15.66 2.80 -3.06
C ILE A 276 16.04 3.52 -1.76
N ALA A 277 15.90 4.85 -1.71
CA ALA A 277 16.22 5.63 -0.52
C ALA A 277 15.33 5.27 0.69
N LEU A 278 14.04 4.99 0.45
CA LEU A 278 13.08 4.58 1.49
C LEU A 278 13.37 3.18 2.01
N VAL A 279 13.60 2.21 1.11
CA VAL A 279 13.95 0.82 1.48
C VAL A 279 15.28 0.80 2.24
N ALA A 280 16.28 1.55 1.78
CA ALA A 280 17.55 1.69 2.48
C ALA A 280 17.36 2.30 3.88
N SER A 281 16.55 3.35 4.01
CA SER A 281 16.26 3.98 5.32
C SER A 281 15.52 3.03 6.27
N PHE A 282 14.58 2.24 5.75
CA PHE A 282 13.82 1.27 6.55
C PHE A 282 14.70 0.09 7.00
N SER A 283 15.55 -0.41 6.10
CA SER A 283 16.53 -1.48 6.41
C SER A 283 17.57 -1.03 7.44
N ILE A 284 18.04 0.23 7.38
CA ILE A 284 18.93 0.83 8.40
C ILE A 284 18.21 0.97 9.75
N CYS A 285 16.91 1.27 9.76
CA CYS A 285 16.12 1.40 10.99
C CYS A 285 15.83 0.05 11.66
N LEU A 286 15.54 -0.99 10.86
CA LEU A 286 15.40 -2.37 11.33
C LEU A 286 16.70 -2.94 11.91
N ASN A 287 17.83 -2.69 11.24
CA ASN A 287 19.13 -3.16 11.72
C ASN A 287 19.56 -2.47 13.03
N LYS A 288 19.12 -1.22 13.27
CA LYS A 288 19.34 -0.53 14.55
C LYS A 288 18.46 -1.04 15.69
N LYS A 289 17.24 -1.52 15.42
CA LYS A 289 16.36 -2.11 16.44
C LYS A 289 16.73 -3.55 16.84
N CYS A 290 17.58 -4.23 16.07
CA CYS A 290 18.17 -5.52 16.46
C CYS A 290 19.43 -5.38 17.35
N LEU A 291 19.88 -4.16 17.63
CA LEU A 291 21.15 -3.87 18.32
C LEU A 291 20.96 -3.11 19.65
N GLU A 292 19.71 -2.90 20.10
CA GLU A 292 19.34 -2.45 21.44
C GLU A 292 18.49 -3.52 22.12
#